data_AF-A0A9P0VYH6-F1
#
_entry.id   AF-A0A9P0VYH6-F1
#
_cell.length_a   1.000
_cell.length_b   1.000
_cell.length_c   1.000
_cell.angle_alpha   90.00
_cell.angle_beta   90.00
_cell.angle_gamma   90.00
#
_symmetry.space_group_name_H-M   'P 1'
#
loop_
_entity.id
_entity.type
_entity.pdbx_description
1 polymer ?
#
loop_
_entity_poly.entity_id
_entity_poly.type
_entity_poly.pdbx_seq_one_letter_code
_entity_poly.pdbx_strand_id
1 'polypeptide(L)'
;MSGYKRTGKFQKKNPYKDRKEYKSDEIKKSLTHRARLRKNYFKLMEKEGLPIDKNEDENEAESENDNKSESRGNTRREYKKPDSKKPMNFAERAKLAKERKDLNRREKLESIKNRREVMAQRSKEREFKKERLSKKSRTGQPLMGPRINNLLDKIKSEMK
;
A
#
# COMPACT_ATOMS: atom_id res chain seq x y z
N MET A 1 47.14 1.68 5.39
CA MET A 1 45.82 1.89 4.74
C MET A 1 44.97 0.65 4.94
N SER A 2 43.92 0.75 5.76
CA SER A 2 43.03 -0.38 6.08
C SER A 2 41.88 -0.41 5.06
N GLY A 3 41.86 -1.44 4.21
CA GLY A 3 40.84 -1.64 3.20
C GLY A 3 39.57 -2.25 3.79
N TYR A 4 38.49 -1.47 3.87
CA TYR A 4 37.17 -2.00 4.22
C TYR A 4 36.68 -2.97 3.14
N LYS A 5 36.55 -4.25 3.50
CA LYS A 5 35.96 -5.29 2.65
C LYS A 5 34.47 -4.98 2.45
N ARG A 6 34.06 -4.74 1.20
CA ARG A 6 32.64 -4.63 0.83
C ARG A 6 31.96 -5.97 1.10
N THR A 7 31.13 -6.03 2.13
CA THR A 7 30.28 -7.18 2.45
C THR A 7 29.42 -7.53 1.24
N GLY A 8 29.48 -8.79 0.79
CA GLY A 8 28.74 -9.28 -0.37
C GLY A 8 27.24 -8.98 -0.27
N LYS A 9 26.61 -8.69 -1.41
CA LYS A 9 25.16 -8.48 -1.50
C LYS A 9 24.47 -9.77 -1.04
N PHE A 10 23.82 -9.74 0.12
CA PHE A 10 22.96 -10.83 0.58
C PHE A 10 21.92 -11.12 -0.51
N GLN A 11 22.07 -12.23 -1.22
CA GLN A 11 21.06 -12.69 -2.16
C GLN A 11 19.83 -13.07 -1.34
N LYS A 12 18.79 -12.24 -1.41
CA LYS A 12 17.51 -12.53 -0.76
C LYS A 12 16.95 -13.81 -1.39
N LYS A 13 16.92 -14.89 -0.61
CA LYS A 13 16.27 -16.15 -1.01
C LYS A 13 14.80 -15.87 -1.33
N ASN A 14 14.25 -16.54 -2.35
CA ASN A 14 12.85 -16.38 -2.72
C ASN A 14 11.95 -16.73 -1.50
N PRO A 15 11.19 -15.77 -0.96
CA PRO A 15 10.43 -15.97 0.27
C PRO A 15 9.27 -16.98 0.10
N TYR A 16 8.91 -17.33 -1.14
CA TYR A 16 7.81 -18.25 -1.43
C TYR A 16 8.25 -19.71 -1.64
N LYS A 17 9.51 -20.03 -1.38
CA LYS A 17 10.01 -21.42 -1.48
C LYS A 17 9.45 -22.30 -0.37
N ASP A 18 9.29 -21.75 0.84
CA ASP A 18 8.59 -22.40 1.95
C ASP A 18 7.42 -21.53 2.41
N ARG A 19 6.20 -21.92 2.02
CA ARG A 19 4.98 -21.17 2.34
C ARG A 19 4.64 -21.22 3.84
N LYS A 20 5.03 -22.29 4.55
CA LYS A 20 4.72 -22.48 5.97
C LYS A 20 5.61 -21.59 6.83
N GLU A 21 6.92 -21.61 6.55
CA GLU A 21 7.88 -20.73 7.21
C GLU A 21 7.58 -19.26 6.92
N TYR A 22 7.30 -18.91 5.67
CA TYR A 22 6.94 -17.54 5.29
C TYR A 22 5.73 -17.01 6.06
N LYS A 23 4.65 -17.81 6.13
CA LYS A 23 3.44 -17.43 6.87
C LYS A 23 3.73 -17.31 8.37
N SER A 24 4.54 -18.21 8.93
CA SER A 24 4.93 -18.15 10.34
C SER A 24 5.72 -16.89 10.66
N ASP A 25 6.65 -16.50 9.79
CA ASP A 25 7.42 -15.27 9.92
C ASP A 25 6.56 -14.01 9.76
N GLU A 26 5.59 -14.04 8.85
CA GLU A 26 4.62 -12.96 8.66
C GLU A 26 3.73 -12.77 9.90
N ILE A 27 3.28 -13.86 10.52
CA ILE A 27 2.54 -13.84 11.79
C ILE A 27 3.41 -13.26 12.92
N LYS A 28 4.66 -13.71 13.05
CA LYS A 28 5.60 -13.16 14.06
C LYS A 28 5.83 -11.66 13.87
N LYS A 29 6.01 -11.21 12.61
CA LYS A 29 6.16 -9.79 12.27
C LYS A 29 4.91 -8.99 12.63
N SER A 30 3.71 -9.49 12.31
CA SER A 30 2.46 -8.79 12.60
C SER A 30 2.18 -8.71 14.11
N LEU A 31 2.46 -9.77 14.87
CA LEU A 31 2.36 -9.77 16.34
C LEU A 31 3.33 -8.76 16.96
N THR A 32 4.58 -8.75 16.50
CA THR A 32 5.59 -7.78 16.98
C THR A 32 5.18 -6.35 16.65
N HIS A 33 4.64 -6.11 15.44
CA HIS A 33 4.14 -4.81 15.03
C HIS A 33 2.95 -4.36 15.89
N ARG A 34 1.98 -5.24 16.15
CA ARG A 34 0.84 -4.99 17.04
C ARG A 34 1.30 -4.62 18.45
N ALA A 35 2.24 -5.36 19.02
CA ALA A 35 2.80 -5.08 20.34
C ALA A 35 3.51 -3.70 20.39
N ARG A 36 4.26 -3.35 19.34
CA ARG A 36 4.91 -2.03 19.23
C ARG A 36 3.88 -0.89 19.13
N LEU A 37 2.84 -1.06 18.31
CA LEU A 37 1.76 -0.08 18.21
C LEU A 37 1.04 0.11 19.55
N ARG A 38 0.75 -0.99 20.25
CA ARG A 38 0.13 -0.96 21.58
C ARG A 38 1.00 -0.20 22.58
N LYS A 39 2.30 -0.49 22.63
CA LYS A 39 3.25 0.24 23.48
C LYS A 39 3.33 1.72 23.15
N ASN A 40 3.33 2.07 21.86
CA ASN A 40 3.34 3.47 21.42
C ASN A 40 2.05 4.20 21.77
N TYR A 41 0.90 3.53 21.63
CA TYR A 41 -0.40 4.05 22.03
C TYR A 41 -0.44 4.35 23.52
N PHE A 42 -0.02 3.41 24.38
CA PHE A 42 0.02 3.66 25.82
C PHE A 42 0.97 4.80 26.20
N LYS A 43 2.15 4.90 25.58
CA LYS A 43 3.05 6.04 25.79
C LYS A 43 2.44 7.38 25.39
N LEU A 44 1.59 7.40 24.36
CA LEU A 44 0.92 8.61 23.90
C LEU A 44 -0.20 9.00 24.87
N MET A 45 -0.98 8.02 25.35
CA MET A 45 -1.96 8.20 26.42
C MET A 45 -1.33 8.71 27.73
N GLU A 46 -0.15 8.19 28.13
CA GLU A 46 0.60 8.68 29.31
C GLU A 46 0.97 10.16 29.15
N LYS A 47 1.38 10.58 27.95
CA LYS A 47 1.76 11.97 27.65
C LYS A 47 0.57 12.92 27.65
N GLU A 48 -0.59 12.45 27.21
CA GLU A 48 -1.82 13.24 27.16
C GLU A 48 -2.54 13.30 28.52
N GLY A 49 -2.00 12.64 29.55
CA GLY A 49 -2.55 12.64 30.91
C GLY A 49 -3.85 11.86 31.04
N LEU A 50 -4.15 10.98 30.08
CA LEU A 50 -5.34 10.13 30.10
C LEU A 50 -5.08 8.90 30.98
N PRO A 51 -6.05 8.47 31.81
CA PRO A 51 -5.87 7.29 32.66
C PRO A 51 -5.67 6.04 31.81
N ILE A 52 -4.68 5.23 32.19
CA ILE A 52 -4.39 3.95 31.55
C ILE A 52 -4.82 2.86 32.51
N ASP A 53 -5.86 2.12 32.15
CA ASP A 53 -6.20 0.87 32.80
C ASP A 53 -5.14 -0.18 32.42
N LYS A 54 -4.07 -0.25 33.22
CA LYS A 54 -2.98 -1.25 33.08
C LYS A 54 -3.43 -2.67 33.45
N ASN A 55 -4.65 -2.83 33.98
CA ASN A 55 -5.14 -4.04 34.63
C ASN A 55 -5.83 -5.05 33.70
N GLU A 56 -6.03 -4.72 32.41
CA GLU A 56 -6.58 -5.70 31.45
C GLU A 56 -5.52 -6.65 30.88
N ASP A 57 -4.23 -6.39 31.09
CA ASP A 57 -3.14 -7.15 30.45
C ASP A 57 -2.63 -8.37 31.23
N GLU A 58 -2.98 -8.55 32.50
CA GLU A 58 -2.63 -9.76 33.27
C GLU A 58 -3.70 -10.86 33.16
N ASN A 59 -4.93 -10.54 32.72
CA ASN A 59 -6.06 -11.48 32.75
C ASN A 59 -6.34 -12.23 31.41
N GLU A 60 -5.57 -11.99 30.34
CA GLU A 60 -5.73 -12.74 29.07
C GLU A 60 -4.68 -13.85 28.87
N ALA A 61 -3.71 -14.01 29.79
CA ALA A 61 -2.65 -15.04 29.69
C ALA A 61 -2.98 -16.36 30.44
N GLU A 62 -3.97 -16.36 31.33
CA GLU A 62 -4.45 -17.56 32.03
C GLU A 62 -5.95 -17.76 31.77
N SER A 63 -6.28 -18.50 30.73
CA SER A 63 -7.62 -19.06 30.54
C SER A 63 -7.50 -20.59 30.47
N GLU A 64 -7.10 -21.18 31.58
CA GLU A 64 -7.52 -22.53 31.96
C GLU A 64 -8.34 -22.44 33.25
N ASN A 65 -9.57 -22.95 33.16
CA ASN A 65 -10.49 -23.33 34.23
C ASN A 65 -11.37 -22.29 34.98
N ASP A 66 -12.66 -22.58 34.84
CA ASP A 66 -13.75 -22.54 35.82
C ASP A 66 -14.51 -21.24 36.17
N ASN A 67 -15.73 -21.22 35.65
CA ASN A 67 -16.99 -20.87 36.32
C ASN A 67 -16.93 -20.10 37.66
N LYS A 68 -17.27 -18.80 37.65
CA LYS A 68 -18.25 -18.26 38.60
C LYS A 68 -18.87 -16.94 38.14
N SER A 69 -20.16 -16.84 38.44
CA SER A 69 -21.12 -15.82 38.10
C SER A 69 -20.99 -14.52 38.91
N GLU A 70 -21.68 -13.49 38.38
CA GLU A 70 -22.26 -12.31 39.04
C GLU A 70 -21.54 -10.95 38.99
N SER A 71 -21.94 -10.18 37.96
CA SER A 71 -22.54 -8.83 38.07
C SER A 71 -21.84 -7.76 38.91
N ARG A 72 -21.22 -6.77 38.23
CA ARG A 72 -21.42 -5.32 38.47
C ARG A 72 -20.73 -4.45 37.40
N GLY A 73 -21.48 -3.53 36.80
CA GLY A 73 -20.93 -2.26 36.30
C GLY A 73 -20.59 -2.13 34.82
N ASN A 74 -21.47 -2.58 33.93
CA ASN A 74 -21.33 -2.52 32.48
C ASN A 74 -21.51 -1.09 31.89
N THR A 75 -20.45 -0.27 31.79
CA THR A 75 -20.44 0.90 30.88
C THR A 75 -19.88 0.51 29.51
N ARG A 76 -20.55 -0.43 28.85
CA ARG A 76 -20.30 -0.82 27.46
C ARG A 76 -20.71 0.34 26.57
N ARG A 77 -19.71 1.02 26.00
CA ARG A 77 -19.90 1.94 24.86
C ARG A 77 -20.77 1.23 23.84
N GLU A 78 -21.99 1.70 23.68
CA GLU A 78 -22.94 1.19 22.70
C GLU A 78 -22.38 1.48 21.30
N TYR A 79 -21.64 0.52 20.75
CA TYR A 79 -21.44 0.44 19.32
C TYR A 79 -22.82 0.26 18.69
N LYS A 80 -23.40 1.35 18.21
CA LYS A 80 -24.60 1.31 17.37
C LYS A 80 -24.31 0.36 16.21
N LYS A 81 -24.87 -0.85 16.30
CA LYS A 81 -24.81 -1.83 15.21
C LYS A 81 -25.36 -1.12 13.97
N PRO A 82 -24.68 -1.18 12.81
CA PRO A 82 -25.25 -0.61 11.59
C PRO A 82 -26.65 -1.20 11.42
N ASP A 83 -27.64 -0.33 11.25
CA ASP A 83 -29.05 -0.70 11.16
C ASP A 83 -29.17 -1.96 10.30
N SER A 84 -29.66 -3.04 10.92
CA SER A 84 -29.77 -4.34 10.27
C SER A 84 -30.84 -4.24 9.20
N LYS A 85 -30.45 -3.75 8.02
CA LYS A 85 -31.25 -3.85 6.81
C LYS A 85 -31.65 -5.31 6.68
N LYS A 86 -32.93 -5.55 6.44
CA LYS A 86 -33.51 -6.89 6.30
C LYS A 86 -32.57 -7.74 5.45
N PRO A 87 -32.20 -8.96 5.87
CA PRO A 87 -31.30 -9.79 5.11
C PRO A 87 -31.91 -10.03 3.72
N MET A 88 -31.29 -9.47 2.69
CA MET A 88 -31.73 -9.61 1.30
C MET A 88 -31.98 -11.08 0.93
N ASN A 89 -32.86 -11.34 -0.03
CA ASN A 89 -33.10 -12.71 -0.48
C ASN A 89 -31.81 -13.32 -1.08
N PHE A 90 -31.63 -14.64 -0.98
CA PHE A 90 -30.47 -15.35 -1.54
C PHE A 90 -30.28 -15.05 -3.04
N ALA A 91 -31.37 -15.04 -3.80
CA ALA A 91 -31.34 -14.71 -5.23
C ALA A 91 -30.85 -13.27 -5.49
N GLU A 92 -31.26 -12.30 -4.67
CA GLU A 92 -30.85 -10.90 -4.78
C GLU A 92 -29.37 -10.74 -4.41
N ARG A 93 -28.91 -11.42 -3.37
CA ARG A 93 -27.49 -11.44 -2.98
C ARG A 93 -26.61 -12.03 -4.08
N ALA A 94 -27.06 -13.09 -4.73
CA ALA A 94 -26.32 -13.70 -5.84
C ALA A 94 -26.20 -12.75 -7.04
N LYS A 95 -27.29 -12.03 -7.38
CA LYS A 95 -27.27 -11.00 -8.44
C LYS A 95 -26.32 -9.84 -8.10
N LEU A 96 -26.41 -9.28 -6.89
CA LEU A 96 -25.52 -8.21 -6.44
C LEU A 96 -24.04 -8.65 -6.42
N ALA A 97 -23.76 -9.88 -6.00
CA ALA A 97 -22.40 -10.41 -6.03
C ALA A 97 -21.87 -10.54 -7.48
N LYS A 98 -22.72 -10.94 -8.43
CA LYS A 98 -22.38 -11.01 -9.85
C LYS A 98 -22.12 -9.62 -10.43
N GLU A 99 -23.02 -8.67 -10.18
CA GLU A 99 -22.89 -7.28 -10.64
C GLU A 99 -21.60 -6.64 -10.12
N ARG A 100 -21.28 -6.80 -8.82
CA ARG A 100 -20.02 -6.32 -8.25
C ARG A 100 -18.80 -6.93 -8.93
N LYS A 101 -18.82 -8.23 -9.22
CA LYS A 101 -17.72 -8.90 -9.94
C LYS A 101 -17.57 -8.36 -11.36
N ASP A 102 -18.68 -8.16 -12.06
CA ASP A 102 -18.70 -7.65 -13.42
C ASP A 102 -18.22 -6.19 -13.50
N LEU A 103 -18.65 -5.33 -12.56
CA LEU A 103 -18.16 -3.96 -12.44
C LEU A 103 -16.66 -3.92 -12.17
N ASN A 104 -16.18 -4.65 -11.15
CA ASN A 104 -14.75 -4.72 -10.83
C ASN A 104 -13.93 -5.24 -12.03
N ARG A 105 -14.47 -6.19 -12.80
CA ARG A 105 -13.84 -6.70 -14.01
C ARG A 105 -13.77 -5.61 -15.09
N ARG A 106 -14.85 -4.86 -15.32
CA ARG A 106 -14.90 -3.76 -16.29
C ARG A 106 -13.92 -2.65 -15.94
N GLU A 107 -13.93 -2.18 -14.70
CA GLU A 107 -13.00 -1.15 -14.20
C GLU A 107 -11.54 -1.58 -14.36
N LYS A 108 -11.24 -2.84 -14.05
CA LYS A 108 -9.90 -3.40 -14.25
C LYS A 108 -9.50 -3.45 -15.72
N LEU A 109 -10.41 -3.82 -16.62
CA LEU A 109 -10.15 -3.81 -18.06
C LEU A 109 -9.95 -2.38 -18.59
N GLU A 110 -10.76 -1.44 -18.14
CA GLU A 110 -10.68 -0.02 -18.52
C GLU A 110 -9.37 0.62 -18.06
N SER A 111 -8.99 0.43 -16.79
CA SER A 111 -7.69 0.90 -16.28
C SER A 111 -6.49 0.32 -17.04
N ILE A 112 -6.56 -0.96 -17.46
CA ILE A 112 -5.52 -1.57 -18.31
C ILE A 112 -5.48 -0.90 -19.70
N LYS A 113 -6.64 -0.64 -20.32
CA LYS A 113 -6.74 0.05 -21.61
C LYS A 113 -6.16 1.46 -21.52
N ASN A 114 -6.61 2.25 -20.55
CA ASN A 114 -6.13 3.62 -20.33
C ASN A 114 -4.62 3.64 -20.11
N ARG A 115 -4.09 2.71 -19.30
CA ARG A 115 -2.65 2.58 -19.08
C ARG A 115 -1.89 2.26 -20.37
N ARG A 116 -2.42 1.37 -21.22
CA ARG A 116 -1.81 1.03 -22.52
C ARG A 116 -1.81 2.23 -23.47
N GLU A 117 -2.90 2.98 -23.52
CA GLU A 117 -3.03 4.16 -24.37
C GLU A 117 -2.04 5.26 -23.95
N VAL A 118 -1.95 5.57 -22.66
CA VAL A 118 -0.97 6.53 -22.13
C VAL A 118 0.47 6.11 -22.45
N MET A 119 0.79 4.82 -22.30
CA MET A 119 2.12 4.31 -22.65
C MET A 119 2.41 4.41 -24.15
N ALA A 120 1.43 4.12 -25.00
CA ALA A 120 1.56 4.24 -26.45
C ALA A 120 1.75 5.70 -26.89
N GLN A 121 0.97 6.63 -26.34
CA GLN A 121 1.11 8.06 -26.60
C GLN A 121 2.49 8.57 -26.17
N ARG A 122 2.94 8.23 -24.96
CA ARG A 122 4.29 8.57 -24.48
C ARG A 122 5.41 7.96 -25.33
N SER A 123 5.21 6.77 -25.90
CA SER A 123 6.20 6.19 -26.83
C SER A 123 6.28 7.00 -28.12
N LYS A 124 5.12 7.28 -28.74
CA LYS A 124 5.01 8.08 -29.97
C LYS A 124 5.63 9.46 -29.80
N GLU A 125 5.36 10.13 -28.69
CA GLU A 125 5.97 11.43 -28.38
C GLU A 125 7.49 11.35 -28.25
N ARG A 126 8.02 10.29 -27.62
CA ARG A 126 9.48 10.08 -27.51
C ARG A 126 10.12 9.82 -28.86
N GLU A 127 9.48 9.01 -29.70
CA GLU A 127 9.93 8.73 -31.07
C GLU A 127 9.97 10.01 -31.90
N PHE A 128 8.90 10.81 -31.88
CA PHE A 128 8.85 12.09 -32.57
C PHE A 128 9.91 13.07 -32.05
N LYS A 129 10.09 13.18 -30.74
CA LYS A 129 11.15 14.02 -30.13
C LYS A 129 12.54 13.54 -30.53
N LYS A 130 12.77 12.22 -30.54
CA LYS A 130 14.03 11.61 -30.96
C LYS A 130 14.34 11.91 -32.42
N GLU A 131 13.36 11.77 -33.31
CA GLU A 131 13.50 12.06 -34.74
C GLU A 131 13.80 13.54 -35.00
N ARG A 132 13.13 14.45 -34.29
CA ARG A 132 13.42 15.90 -34.43
C ARG A 132 14.84 16.24 -33.99
N LEU A 133 15.35 15.61 -32.93
CA LEU A 133 16.68 15.88 -32.36
C LEU A 133 17.83 15.14 -33.06
N SER A 134 17.52 14.09 -33.82
CA SER A 134 18.51 13.32 -34.58
C SER A 134 18.92 13.98 -35.90
N LYS A 135 18.18 14.99 -36.36
CA LYS A 135 18.50 15.74 -37.59
C LYS A 135 19.88 16.38 -37.51
N LYS A 136 20.65 16.27 -38.58
CA LYS A 136 22.01 16.81 -38.74
C LYS A 136 22.08 17.75 -39.95
N SER A 137 23.00 18.69 -39.93
CA SER A 137 23.35 19.54 -41.06
C SER A 137 24.13 18.75 -42.13
N ARG A 138 24.35 19.38 -43.29
CA ARG A 138 25.13 18.80 -44.39
C ARG A 138 26.56 18.39 -43.98
N THR A 139 27.16 19.10 -43.03
CA THR A 139 28.50 18.82 -42.47
C THR A 139 28.49 17.82 -41.32
N GLY A 140 27.32 17.27 -40.96
CA GLY A 140 27.17 16.27 -39.91
C GLY A 140 26.99 16.82 -38.50
N GLN A 141 27.02 18.15 -38.33
CA GLN A 141 26.73 18.79 -37.04
C GLN A 141 25.25 18.60 -36.67
N PRO A 142 24.90 18.47 -35.38
CA PRO A 142 23.50 18.40 -34.99
C PRO A 142 22.77 19.70 -35.36
N LEU A 143 21.55 19.57 -35.89
CA LEU A 143 20.74 20.75 -36.19
C LEU A 143 20.34 21.43 -34.87
N MET A 144 20.79 22.66 -34.66
CA MET A 144 20.65 23.33 -33.36
C MET A 144 19.25 23.87 -33.09
N GLY A 145 18.48 24.28 -34.09
CA GLY A 145 17.13 24.84 -33.91
C GLY A 145 16.20 23.99 -33.01
N PRO A 146 15.99 22.70 -33.31
CA PRO A 146 15.20 21.81 -32.45
C PRO A 146 15.76 21.65 -31.03
N ARG A 147 17.08 21.73 -30.86
CA ARG A 147 17.75 21.61 -29.55
C ARG A 147 17.61 22.88 -28.73
N ILE A 148 17.72 24.04 -29.37
CA ILE A 148 17.52 25.35 -28.75
C ILE A 148 16.08 25.47 -28.24
N ASN A 149 15.07 25.10 -29.05
CA ASN A 149 13.68 25.13 -28.60
C ASN A 149 13.44 24.24 -27.38
N ASN A 150 13.99 23.02 -27.37
CA ASN A 150 13.92 22.15 -26.19
C ASN A 150 14.61 22.77 -24.95
N LEU A 151 15.68 23.54 -25.13
CA LEU A 151 16.33 24.24 -24.02
C LEU A 151 15.46 25.39 -23.51
N LEU A 152 14.91 26.21 -24.41
CA LEU A 152 14.01 27.31 -24.07
C LEU A 152 12.76 26.81 -23.34
N ASP A 153 12.18 25.69 -23.79
CA ASP A 153 11.01 25.09 -23.14
C ASP A 153 11.33 24.61 -21.71
N LYS A 154 12.52 24.06 -21.48
CA LYS A 154 12.98 23.68 -20.13
C LYS A 154 13.14 24.90 -19.22
N ILE A 155 13.82 25.94 -19.71
CA ILE A 155 13.98 27.20 -18.97
C ILE A 155 12.61 27.77 -18.61
N LYS A 156 11.67 27.82 -19.56
CA LYS A 156 10.30 28.28 -19.31
C LYS A 156 9.56 27.43 -18.28
N SER A 157 9.81 26.12 -18.23
CA SER A 157 9.19 25.25 -17.23
C SER A 157 9.79 25.39 -15.82
N GLU A 158 11.06 25.78 -15.71
CA GLU A 158 11.75 26.01 -14.43
C GLU A 158 11.42 27.39 -13.84
N MET A 159 11.12 28.37 -14.69
CA MET A 159 10.72 29.72 -14.27
C MET A 159 9.24 29.83 -13.88
N LYS A 160 8.46 28.76 -14.00
CA LYS A 160 7.02 28.73 -13.76
C LYS A 160 6.70 27.93 -12.50
#